data_AF-R7QSW9-F1
#
_entry.id   AF-R7QSW9-F1
#
_cell.length_a   1.000
_cell.length_b   1.000
_cell.length_c   1.000
_cell.angle_alpha   90.00
_cell.angle_beta   90.00
_cell.angle_gamma   90.00
#
_symmetry.space_group_name_H-M   'P 1'
#
loop_
_entity.id
_entity.type
_entity.pdbx_description
1 polymer ?
#
loop_
_entity_poly.entity_id
_entity_poly.type
_entity_poly.pdbx_seq_one_letter_code
_entity_poly.pdbx_strand_id
1 'polypeptide(L)'
;MPRFNRSYRGLFANRMIQFGNKISFAENKTRRTWKPNVQVKSMFSETLGRMLKFRMTTRAMRNIRKAGGIEEYLLKTKESEIKYPRALKIKQEIIEARAAAAAGGTAAQSEKAAASASRMRSGQQNAASSSQTRVVPSPFGGSVPAKAGYVGLQEALWL
;
A
#
# COMPACT_ATOMS: atom_id res chain seq x y z
N MET A 1 31.60 -24.13 0.68
CA MET A 1 30.19 -24.59 0.66
C MET A 1 29.34 -23.71 1.57
N PRO A 2 28.28 -23.02 1.10
CA PRO A 2 27.36 -22.31 1.97
C PRO A 2 26.57 -23.33 2.80
N ARG A 3 26.61 -23.21 4.13
CA ARG A 3 25.73 -24.04 4.98
C ARG A 3 24.28 -23.61 4.79
N PHE A 4 23.48 -24.44 4.13
CA PHE A 4 22.05 -24.22 3.97
C PHE A 4 21.36 -24.28 5.34
N ASN A 5 21.03 -23.11 5.87
CA ASN A 5 20.28 -22.95 7.11
C ASN A 5 18.77 -22.90 6.83
N ARG A 6 17.96 -22.93 7.90
CA ARG A 6 16.49 -22.91 7.80
C ARG A 6 15.94 -21.67 7.06
N SER A 7 16.67 -20.56 7.03
CA SER A 7 16.25 -19.33 6.34
C SER A 7 16.22 -19.48 4.81
N TYR A 8 16.89 -20.48 4.23
CA TYR A 8 16.81 -20.78 2.80
C TYR A 8 15.52 -21.51 2.40
N ARG A 9 14.64 -21.86 3.35
CA ARG A 9 13.37 -22.56 3.08
C ARG A 9 12.15 -21.64 3.10
N GLY A 10 12.31 -20.36 3.43
CA GLY A 10 11.20 -19.42 3.54
C GLY A 10 11.62 -18.01 3.98
N LEU A 11 10.65 -17.15 4.29
CA LEU A 11 10.91 -15.77 4.69
C LEU A 11 11.08 -15.66 6.20
N PHE A 12 12.33 -15.49 6.65
CA PHE A 12 12.67 -15.46 8.07
C PHE A 12 12.95 -14.07 8.64
N ALA A 13 13.06 -13.02 7.82
CA ALA A 13 13.31 -11.65 8.26
C ALA A 13 14.46 -11.55 9.31
N ASN A 14 15.62 -12.10 8.96
CA ASN A 14 16.83 -12.20 9.80
C ASN A 14 16.64 -12.93 11.14
N ARG A 15 15.56 -13.70 11.32
CA ARG A 15 15.39 -14.56 12.49
C ARG A 15 16.15 -15.86 12.30
N MET A 16 17.10 -16.10 13.19
CA MET A 16 17.88 -17.32 13.26
C MET A 16 17.51 -18.13 14.51
N ILE A 17 17.91 -19.39 14.51
CA ILE A 17 17.84 -20.25 15.69
C ILE A 17 18.79 -19.67 16.74
N GLN A 18 18.30 -19.49 17.96
CA GLN A 18 19.13 -19.06 19.08
C GLN A 18 19.56 -20.30 19.86
N PHE A 19 20.82 -20.30 20.29
CA PHE A 19 21.42 -21.34 21.12
C PHE A 19 21.79 -20.75 22.48
N GLY A 20 21.75 -21.58 23.51
CA GLY A 20 22.06 -21.14 24.87
C GLY A 20 21.70 -22.22 25.87
N ASN A 21 21.64 -21.84 27.14
CA ASN A 21 21.54 -22.80 28.24
C ASN A 21 20.30 -22.52 29.09
N LYS A 22 19.72 -23.57 29.66
CA LYS A 22 18.89 -23.48 30.86
C LYS A 22 19.85 -23.54 32.05
N ILE A 23 19.75 -22.59 32.97
CA ILE A 23 20.59 -22.50 34.17
C ILE A 23 19.69 -22.82 35.37
N SER A 24 20.12 -23.73 36.25
CA SER A 24 19.43 -24.00 37.52
C SER A 24 19.87 -23.04 38.62
N PHE A 25 19.21 -23.08 39.77
CA PHE A 25 19.63 -22.35 40.97
C PHE A 25 21.07 -22.72 41.41
N ALA A 26 21.43 -24.01 41.34
CA ALA A 26 22.81 -24.49 41.56
C ALA A 26 23.75 -24.28 40.36
N GLU A 27 23.40 -23.39 39.43
CA GLU A 27 24.17 -23.01 38.24
C GLU A 27 24.53 -24.13 37.24
N ASN A 28 23.91 -25.30 37.35
CA ASN A 28 24.02 -26.35 36.33
C ASN A 28 23.45 -25.88 34.99
N LYS A 29 24.24 -26.04 33.91
CA LYS A 29 23.94 -25.54 32.56
C LYS A 29 23.52 -26.68 31.63
N THR A 30 22.26 -26.71 31.23
CA THR A 30 21.75 -27.65 30.21
C THR A 30 21.59 -26.95 28.87
N ARG A 31 22.12 -27.51 27.77
CA ARG A 31 21.98 -26.92 26.43
C ARG A 31 20.50 -26.90 25.99
N ARG A 32 20.05 -25.78 25.42
CA ARG A 32 18.71 -25.63 24.81
C ARG A 32 18.77 -24.83 23.52
N THR A 33 17.72 -24.96 22.72
CA THR A 33 17.60 -24.29 21.42
C THR A 33 16.24 -23.61 21.30
N TRP A 34 16.22 -22.35 20.88
CA TRP A 34 14.98 -21.61 20.61
C TRP A 34 14.78 -21.47 19.10
N LYS A 35 13.71 -22.08 18.60
CA LYS A 35 13.32 -22.02 17.19
C LYS A 35 12.36 -20.84 16.98
N PRO A 36 12.49 -20.07 15.88
CA PRO A 36 11.49 -19.06 15.54
C PRO A 36 10.14 -19.72 15.20
N ASN A 37 9.04 -19.02 15.49
CA ASN A 37 7.70 -19.47 15.13
C ASN A 37 7.49 -19.32 13.60
N VAL A 38 7.37 -20.44 12.89
CA VAL A 38 7.23 -20.49 11.43
C VAL A 38 5.87 -21.04 11.06
N GLN A 39 5.15 -20.28 10.24
CA GLN A 39 3.80 -20.59 9.78
C GLN A 39 3.77 -20.69 8.25
N VAL A 40 2.91 -21.55 7.72
CA VAL A 40 2.70 -21.67 6.27
C VAL A 40 1.45 -20.88 5.91
N LYS A 41 1.60 -19.84 5.10
CA LYS A 41 0.47 -19.03 4.64
C LYS A 41 0.58 -18.73 3.15
N SER A 42 -0.58 -18.55 2.54
CA SER A 42 -0.74 -18.17 1.15
C SER A 42 -1.15 -16.69 1.09
N MET A 43 -0.57 -15.93 0.17
CA MET A 43 -0.94 -14.54 -0.08
C MET A 43 -1.04 -14.29 -1.58
N PHE A 44 -2.02 -13.48 -1.96
CA PHE A 44 -2.27 -13.15 -3.36
C PHE A 44 -1.24 -12.12 -3.85
N SER A 45 -0.81 -12.28 -5.10
CA SER A 45 0.07 -11.35 -5.82
C SER A 45 -0.73 -10.73 -6.95
N GLU A 46 -0.88 -9.41 -6.90
CA GLU A 46 -1.64 -8.65 -7.89
C GLU A 46 -0.91 -8.59 -9.23
N THR A 47 0.41 -8.41 -9.20
CA THR A 47 1.23 -8.30 -10.42
C THR A 47 1.28 -9.63 -11.19
N LEU A 48 1.33 -10.77 -10.48
CA LEU A 48 1.40 -12.10 -11.09
C LEU A 48 0.04 -12.80 -11.24
N GLY A 49 -1.03 -12.23 -10.67
CA GLY A 49 -2.38 -12.80 -10.70
C GLY A 49 -2.54 -14.17 -10.02
N ARG A 50 -1.61 -14.57 -9.14
CA ARG A 50 -1.60 -15.92 -8.53
C ARG A 50 -1.36 -15.92 -7.03
N MET A 51 -1.83 -16.97 -6.37
CA MET A 51 -1.64 -17.18 -4.93
C MET A 51 -0.25 -17.77 -4.64
N LEU A 52 0.54 -17.08 -3.83
CA LEU A 52 1.89 -17.50 -3.46
C LEU A 52 1.92 -18.08 -2.04
N LYS A 53 2.28 -19.37 -1.93
CA LYS A 53 2.44 -20.08 -0.66
C LYS A 53 3.87 -19.96 -0.13
N PHE A 54 4.03 -19.43 1.08
CA PHE A 54 5.32 -19.26 1.75
C PHE A 54 5.35 -19.87 3.15
N ARG A 55 6.54 -20.32 3.57
CA ARG A 55 6.87 -20.53 4.98
C ARG A 55 7.44 -19.23 5.54
N MET A 56 6.82 -18.66 6.56
CA MET A 56 7.16 -17.33 7.07
C MET A 56 7.25 -17.32 8.59
N THR A 57 8.17 -16.54 9.14
CA THR A 57 8.18 -16.22 10.57
C THR A 57 7.11 -15.19 10.89
N THR A 58 6.60 -15.15 12.14
CA THR A 58 5.65 -14.11 12.59
C THR A 58 6.15 -12.68 12.37
N ARG A 59 7.46 -12.44 12.55
CA ARG A 59 8.09 -11.16 12.23
C ARG A 59 7.99 -10.80 10.74
N ALA A 60 8.19 -11.77 9.85
CA ALA A 60 8.06 -11.56 8.41
C ALA A 60 6.61 -11.22 8.05
N MET A 61 5.63 -11.94 8.62
CA MET A 61 4.21 -11.62 8.44
C MET A 61 3.86 -10.19 8.89
N ARG A 62 4.40 -9.75 10.04
CA ARG A 62 4.23 -8.36 10.51
C ARG A 62 4.84 -7.35 9.55
N ASN A 63 6.03 -7.61 9.03
CA ASN A 63 6.71 -6.70 8.10
C ASN A 63 5.96 -6.58 6.77
N ILE A 64 5.44 -7.70 6.25
CA ILE A 64 4.61 -7.73 5.05
C ILE A 64 3.35 -6.87 5.25
N ARG A 65 2.65 -7.06 6.38
CA ARG A 65 1.48 -6.23 6.71
C ARG A 65 1.83 -4.74 6.78
N LYS A 66 2.99 -4.40 7.36
CA LYS A 66 3.46 -3.00 7.43
C LYS A 66 3.88 -2.42 6.08
N ALA A 67 4.36 -3.27 5.16
CA ALA A 67 4.70 -2.85 3.81
C ALA A 67 3.46 -2.68 2.92
N GLY A 68 2.31 -3.25 3.30
CA GLY A 68 1.08 -3.19 2.50
C GLY A 68 0.95 -4.34 1.49
N GLY A 69 1.82 -5.34 1.52
CA GLY A 69 1.76 -6.48 0.60
C GLY A 69 3.04 -7.30 0.57
N ILE A 70 3.00 -8.45 -0.12
CA ILE A 70 4.19 -9.28 -0.27
C ILE A 70 5.17 -8.71 -1.29
N GLU A 71 4.66 -8.17 -2.39
CA GLU A 71 5.48 -7.61 -3.45
C GLU A 71 6.22 -6.37 -2.97
N GLU A 72 5.50 -5.47 -2.30
CA GLU A 72 6.07 -4.26 -1.71
C GLU A 72 7.15 -4.61 -0.67
N TYR A 73 6.93 -5.67 0.11
CA TYR A 73 7.95 -6.18 1.03
C TYR A 73 9.20 -6.68 0.30
N LEU A 74 9.05 -7.43 -0.80
CA LEU A 74 10.19 -7.96 -1.58
C LEU A 74 10.97 -6.86 -2.29
N LEU A 75 10.29 -5.84 -2.81
CA LEU A 75 10.92 -4.70 -3.47
C LEU A 75 11.70 -3.84 -2.49
N LYS A 76 11.09 -3.51 -1.33
CA LYS A 76 11.72 -2.72 -0.28
C LYS A 76 12.92 -3.42 0.39
N THR A 77 12.85 -4.74 0.52
CA THR A 77 13.90 -5.50 1.23
C THR A 77 15.11 -5.71 0.31
N LYS A 78 16.31 -5.51 0.86
CA LYS A 78 17.58 -5.75 0.15
C LYS A 78 17.76 -7.24 -0.16
N GLU A 79 18.41 -7.53 -1.28
CA GLU A 79 18.59 -8.90 -1.76
C GLU A 79 19.42 -9.77 -0.80
N SER A 80 20.42 -9.16 -0.14
CA SER A 80 21.25 -9.82 0.87
C SER A 80 20.48 -10.32 2.10
N GLU A 81 19.33 -9.71 2.41
CA GLU A 81 18.47 -10.11 3.52
C GLU A 81 17.49 -11.23 3.13
N ILE A 82 17.18 -11.36 1.84
CA ILE A 82 16.29 -12.39 1.30
C ILE A 82 17.12 -13.63 0.98
N LYS A 83 17.26 -14.51 1.96
CA LYS A 83 18.00 -15.79 1.79
C LYS A 83 17.21 -16.86 1.01
N TYR A 84 15.93 -16.64 0.76
CA TYR A 84 15.06 -17.65 0.15
C TYR A 84 15.13 -17.56 -1.39
N PRO A 85 15.69 -18.56 -2.10
CA PRO A 85 15.93 -18.45 -3.54
C PRO A 85 14.64 -18.28 -4.36
N ARG A 86 13.53 -18.91 -3.95
CA ARG A 86 12.25 -18.73 -4.63
C ARG A 86 11.71 -17.31 -4.49
N ALA A 87 11.95 -16.63 -3.37
CA ALA A 87 11.54 -15.24 -3.21
C ALA A 87 12.39 -14.29 -4.09
N LEU A 88 13.67 -14.61 -4.32
CA LEU A 88 14.51 -13.86 -5.25
C LEU A 88 14.00 -13.97 -6.69
N LYS A 89 13.66 -15.19 -7.13
CA LYS A 89 13.03 -15.42 -8.44
C LYS A 89 11.74 -14.62 -8.59
N ILE A 90 10.85 -14.69 -7.60
CA ILE A 90 9.59 -13.93 -7.62
C ILE A 90 9.85 -12.43 -7.65
N LYS A 91 10.87 -11.94 -6.95
CA LYS A 91 11.25 -10.52 -7.00
C LYS A 91 11.66 -10.11 -8.41
N GLN A 92 12.44 -10.94 -9.10
CA GLN A 92 12.83 -10.71 -10.50
C GLN A 92 11.61 -10.72 -11.43
N GLU A 93 10.74 -11.73 -11.32
CA GLU A 93 9.49 -11.81 -12.08
C GLU A 93 8.63 -10.54 -11.89
N ILE A 94 8.54 -10.01 -10.66
CA ILE A 94 7.78 -8.78 -10.37
C ILE A 94 8.45 -7.55 -11.00
N ILE A 95 9.79 -7.45 -10.96
CA ILE A 95 10.52 -6.33 -11.57
C ILE A 95 10.31 -6.34 -13.09
N GLU A 96 10.44 -7.50 -13.73
CA GLU A 96 10.22 -7.68 -15.17
C GLU A 96 8.77 -7.35 -15.55
N ALA A 97 7.79 -7.89 -14.81
CA ALA A 97 6.38 -7.60 -15.06
C ALA A 97 6.04 -6.11 -14.88
N ARG A 98 6.59 -5.46 -13.85
CA ARG A 98 6.41 -4.00 -13.64
C ARG A 98 7.11 -3.18 -14.73
N ALA A 99 8.28 -3.59 -15.18
CA ALA A 99 8.99 -2.93 -16.28
C ALA A 99 8.22 -3.05 -17.60
N ALA A 100 7.67 -4.23 -17.90
CA ALA A 100 6.81 -4.45 -19.07
C ALA A 100 5.52 -3.60 -19.00
N ALA A 101 4.88 -3.53 -17.83
CA ALA A 101 3.71 -2.67 -17.62
C ALA A 101 4.03 -1.18 -17.77
N ALA A 102 5.19 -0.72 -17.28
CA ALA A 102 5.64 0.66 -17.45
C ALA A 102 5.91 1.01 -18.92
N ALA A 103 6.50 0.09 -19.70
CA ALA A 103 6.74 0.28 -21.13
C ALA A 103 5.45 0.36 -21.95
N GLY A 104 4.39 -0.35 -21.55
CA GLY A 104 3.06 -0.23 -22.19
C GLY A 104 2.34 1.08 -21.85
N GLY A 105 2.65 1.70 -20.71
CA GLY A 105 2.01 2.93 -20.26
C GLY A 105 2.49 4.20 -20.96
N THR A 106 3.74 4.24 -21.42
CA THR A 106 4.31 5.42 -22.10
C THR A 106 3.71 5.63 -23.49
N ALA A 107 3.32 4.56 -24.21
CA ALA A 107 2.64 4.66 -25.50
C ALA A 107 1.20 5.20 -25.38
N ALA A 108 0.48 4.84 -24.31
CA ALA A 108 -0.89 5.33 -24.09
C ALA A 108 -0.92 6.76 -23.49
N GLN A 109 0.14 7.18 -22.80
CA GLN A 109 0.27 8.52 -22.23
C GLN A 109 0.71 9.56 -23.28
N SER A 110 1.50 9.19 -24.29
CA SER A 110 1.87 10.10 -25.38
C SER A 110 0.67 10.47 -26.27
N GLU A 111 -0.25 9.53 -26.52
CA GLU A 111 -1.48 9.80 -27.27
C GLU A 111 -2.46 10.70 -26.50
N LYS A 112 -2.61 10.47 -25.18
CA LYS A 112 -3.44 11.34 -24.32
C LYS A 112 -2.83 12.72 -24.11
N ALA A 113 -1.50 12.83 -24.01
CA ALA A 113 -0.79 14.10 -23.93
C ALA A 113 -0.87 14.92 -25.24
N ALA A 114 -0.78 14.26 -26.40
CA ALA A 114 -0.95 14.90 -27.71
C ALA A 114 -2.39 15.39 -27.95
N ALA A 115 -3.40 14.62 -27.50
CA ALA A 115 -4.81 15.02 -27.54
C ALA A 115 -5.13 16.19 -26.59
N SER A 116 -4.45 16.33 -25.44
CA SER A 116 -4.57 17.50 -24.57
C SER A 116 -3.87 18.75 -25.13
N ALA A 117 -2.81 18.59 -25.93
CA ALA A 117 -2.09 19.71 -26.56
C ALA A 117 -2.85 20.30 -27.77
N SER A 118 -3.55 19.47 -28.56
CA SER A 118 -4.40 19.94 -29.67
C SER A 118 -5.71 20.59 -29.18
N ARG A 119 -6.22 20.16 -28.02
CA ARG A 119 -7.43 20.72 -27.38
C ARG A 119 -7.23 22.12 -26.74
N MET A 120 -5.98 22.56 -26.55
CA MET A 120 -5.66 23.91 -26.08
C MET A 120 -5.61 24.97 -27.21
N ARG A 121 -5.47 24.60 -28.49
CA ARG A 121 -5.45 25.57 -29.61
C ARG A 121 -6.83 26.02 -30.08
N SER A 122 -7.89 25.24 -29.86
CA SER A 122 -9.26 25.61 -30.26
C SER A 122 -10.05 26.36 -29.16
N GLY A 123 -9.52 26.42 -27.93
CA GLY A 123 -10.18 27.10 -26.80
C GLY A 123 -9.94 28.62 -26.72
N GLN A 124 -9.00 29.16 -27.51
CA GLN A 124 -8.68 30.59 -27.51
C GLN A 124 -9.55 31.42 -28.47
N GLN A 125 -10.33 30.81 -29.36
CA GLN A 125 -11.10 31.55 -30.37
C GLN A 125 -12.53 31.92 -29.94
N ASN A 126 -13.09 31.30 -28.90
CA ASN A 126 -14.47 31.58 -28.45
C ASN A 126 -14.56 32.53 -27.23
N ALA A 127 -13.44 33.12 -26.79
CA ALA A 127 -13.43 34.12 -25.72
C ALA A 127 -13.63 35.57 -26.24
N ALA A 128 -13.70 35.78 -27.56
CA ALA A 128 -13.80 37.09 -28.19
C ALA A 128 -15.22 37.47 -28.66
N SER A 129 -16.28 36.79 -28.20
CA SER A 129 -17.66 37.11 -28.65
C SER A 129 -18.72 36.83 -27.59
N SER A 130 -18.77 37.61 -26.51
CA SER A 130 -20.04 37.86 -25.79
C SER A 130 -19.96 39.16 -24.99
N SER A 131 -20.20 40.27 -25.67
CA SER A 131 -20.58 41.54 -25.03
C SER A 131 -22.02 41.42 -24.53
N GLN A 132 -22.22 41.02 -23.27
CA GLN A 132 -23.53 41.14 -22.62
C GLN A 132 -23.41 41.43 -21.11
N THR A 133 -23.60 42.71 -20.80
CA THR A 133 -24.12 43.36 -19.57
C THR A 133 -23.59 42.91 -18.19
N ARG A 134 -22.81 43.79 -17.55
CA ARG A 134 -22.52 43.73 -16.10
C ARG A 134 -23.82 43.91 -15.29
N VAL A 135 -24.10 42.99 -14.38
CA VAL A 135 -25.01 43.22 -13.23
C VAL A 135 -24.15 43.44 -11.98
N VAL A 136 -24.47 44.50 -11.23
CA VAL A 136 -23.73 44.92 -10.02
C VAL A 136 -24.26 44.14 -8.82
N PRO A 137 -23.40 43.57 -7.95
CA PRO A 137 -23.85 42.98 -6.70
C PRO A 137 -24.14 44.08 -5.66
N SER A 138 -25.35 44.04 -5.07
CA SER A 138 -25.78 44.98 -4.02
C SER A 138 -25.23 44.59 -2.63
N PRO A 139 -24.71 45.54 -1.84
CA PRO A 139 -24.37 45.37 -0.45
C PRO A 139 -25.56 45.81 0.44
N PHE A 140 -25.88 45.02 1.47
CA PHE A 140 -26.87 45.25 2.54
C PHE A 140 -28.33 44.84 2.30
N GLY A 141 -28.86 44.17 3.32
CA GLY A 141 -30.26 44.31 3.74
C GLY A 141 -31.11 43.06 3.55
N GLY A 142 -31.00 42.09 4.48
CA GLY A 142 -31.92 40.97 4.52
C GLY A 142 -33.38 41.39 4.64
N SER A 143 -34.28 40.63 4.02
CA SER A 143 -35.70 40.63 4.34
C SER A 143 -36.06 39.26 4.95
N VAL A 144 -36.63 39.34 6.14
CA VAL A 144 -37.06 38.22 6.97
C VAL A 144 -38.21 37.48 6.28
N PRO A 145 -38.27 36.13 6.30
CA PRO A 145 -39.39 35.40 5.74
C PRO A 145 -40.69 35.74 6.49
N ALA A 146 -41.77 35.92 5.73
CA ALA A 146 -43.10 36.18 6.24
C ALA A 146 -43.55 35.06 7.20
N LYS A 147 -43.87 35.45 8.44
CA LYS A 147 -44.55 34.61 9.42
C LYS A 147 -45.92 34.19 8.88
N ALA A 148 -46.13 32.89 8.69
CA ALA A 148 -47.45 32.28 8.83
C ALA A 148 -47.60 31.79 10.28
N GLY A 149 -48.68 32.24 10.94
CA GLY A 149 -49.37 31.77 12.15
C GLY A 149 -48.64 30.94 13.24
N TYR A 150 -48.64 31.51 14.45
CA TYR A 150 -48.97 30.91 15.78
C TYR A 150 -49.37 29.41 15.79
N VAL A 151 -48.97 28.53 16.71
CA VAL A 151 -49.14 28.47 18.19
C VAL A 151 -48.18 27.35 18.67
N GLY A 152 -47.21 27.53 19.56
CA GLY A 152 -47.37 27.50 21.02
C GLY A 152 -46.82 26.20 21.64
N LEU A 153 -46.23 26.32 22.84
CA LEU A 153 -45.97 25.28 23.87
C LEU A 153 -44.80 24.31 23.58
N GLN A 154 -43.66 24.46 24.28
CA GLN A 154 -43.29 23.89 25.59
C GLN A 154 -42.39 22.64 25.43
N GLU A 155 -41.20 22.72 26.03
CA GLU A 155 -40.51 21.67 26.81
C GLU A 155 -40.50 20.22 26.29
N ALA A 156 -39.30 19.70 25.98
CA ALA A 156 -38.76 18.41 26.44
C ALA A 156 -37.50 18.08 25.64
N LEU A 157 -36.30 18.07 26.24
CA LEU A 157 -35.72 16.86 26.84
C LEU A 157 -35.96 15.61 26.00
N TRP A 158 -34.91 15.11 25.33
CA TRP A 158 -34.39 13.76 25.51
C TRP A 158 -33.13 13.54 24.65
N LEU A 159 -32.07 13.15 25.35
CA LEU A 159 -30.91 12.29 25.01
C LEU A 159 -30.55 12.06 23.54
#